data_AF-A0A2V6WF33-F1
#
_entry.id   AF-A0A2V6WF33-F1
#
_cell.length_a   1.000
_cell.length_b   1.000
_cell.length_c   1.000
_cell.angle_alpha   90.00
_cell.angle_beta   90.00
_cell.angle_gamma   90.00
#
_symmetry.space_group_name_H-M   'P 1'
#
loop_
_entity.id
_entity.type
_entity.pdbx_description
1 polymer ?
#
loop_
_entity_poly.entity_id
_entity_poly.type
_entity_poly.pdbx_seq_one_letter_code
_entity_poly.pdbx_strand_id
1 'polypeptide(L)'
;MPPLKTNKRIVAALTVAGVLLAAGLYALAQQPYQLTPLEESKRDRAVSASASGAKYYVLPATLDTTQWGWLDPKEPPKLVVNSGDTVAIETMMHAHNAIQPGTTMDDIVKLRLANPGGGPHSVTGPIYVTGAEPGDVLEIRIKKIVPKAFGTNFHLPGSQFPAVGQLAPEFPQGFVRY
;
A
#
# COMPACT_ATOMS: atom_id res chain seq x y z
N MET A 1 15.95 57.35 -17.75
CA MET A 1 15.99 55.87 -17.68
C MET A 1 15.27 55.31 -18.90
N PRO A 2 15.92 54.52 -19.78
CA PRO A 2 15.22 53.91 -20.91
C PRO A 2 14.34 52.74 -20.42
N PRO A 3 13.14 52.54 -21.01
CA PRO A 3 12.26 51.44 -20.61
C PRO A 3 12.83 50.09 -21.07
N LEU A 4 12.88 49.11 -20.17
CA LEU A 4 13.27 47.74 -20.49
C LEU A 4 12.30 47.16 -21.53
N LYS A 5 12.79 46.84 -22.72
CA LYS A 5 12.05 46.08 -23.73
C LYS A 5 12.04 44.60 -23.34
N THR A 6 10.96 44.15 -22.73
CA THR A 6 10.76 42.74 -22.40
C THR A 6 10.61 41.91 -23.67
N ASN A 7 11.55 41.00 -23.90
CA ASN A 7 11.54 40.10 -25.06
C ASN A 7 10.52 38.99 -24.83
N LYS A 8 9.41 39.00 -25.59
CA LYS A 8 8.30 38.03 -25.48
C LYS A 8 8.75 36.57 -25.55
N ARG A 9 9.87 36.28 -26.25
CA ARG A 9 10.46 34.93 -26.32
C ARG A 9 11.04 34.47 -24.98
N ILE A 10 11.62 35.38 -24.21
CA ILE A 10 12.17 35.10 -22.87
C ILE A 10 11.02 34.83 -21.90
N VAL A 11 9.94 35.61 -21.98
CA VAL A 11 8.75 35.41 -21.15
C VAL A 11 8.12 34.05 -21.42
N ALA A 12 7.90 33.70 -22.71
CA ALA A 12 7.33 32.41 -23.08
C ALA A 12 8.20 31.22 -22.63
N ALA A 13 9.53 31.31 -22.77
CA ALA A 13 10.45 30.28 -22.32
C ALA A 13 10.41 30.09 -20.79
N LEU A 14 10.35 31.19 -20.03
CA LEU A 14 10.23 31.14 -18.57
C LEU A 14 8.88 30.55 -18.12
N THR A 15 7.79 30.85 -18.82
CA THR A 15 6.47 30.26 -18.51
C THR A 15 6.46 28.75 -18.76
N VAL A 16 7.00 28.30 -19.90
CA VAL A 16 7.09 26.86 -20.21
C VAL A 16 7.99 26.13 -19.20
N ALA A 17 9.13 26.72 -18.85
CA ALA A 17 10.01 26.16 -17.82
C ALA A 17 9.31 26.08 -16.45
N GLY A 18 8.55 27.11 -16.07
CA GLY A 18 7.77 27.12 -14.83
C GLY A 18 6.69 26.03 -14.79
N VAL A 19 5.98 25.82 -15.90
CA VAL A 19 4.95 24.76 -16.01
C VAL A 19 5.58 23.36 -15.96
N LEU A 20 6.68 23.14 -16.67
CA LEU A 20 7.40 21.86 -16.65
C LEU A 20 7.98 21.56 -15.26
N LEU A 21 8.52 22.57 -14.58
CA LEU A 21 9.02 22.43 -13.22
C LEU A 21 7.88 22.12 -12.23
N ALA A 22 6.75 22.82 -12.34
CA ALA A 22 5.57 22.56 -11.51
C ALA A 22 5.00 21.15 -11.76
N ALA A 23 4.93 20.71 -13.02
CA ALA A 23 4.51 19.36 -13.37
C ALA A 23 5.49 18.28 -12.87
N GLY A 24 6.80 18.53 -12.96
CA GLY A 24 7.82 17.63 -12.43
C GLY A 24 7.80 17.54 -10.90
N LEU A 25 7.63 18.67 -10.21
CA LEU A 25 7.47 18.72 -8.76
C LEU A 25 6.15 18.09 -8.31
N TYR A 26 5.08 18.27 -9.07
CA TYR A 26 3.80 17.60 -8.82
C TYR A 26 3.92 16.09 -9.00
N ALA A 27 4.60 15.62 -10.06
CA ALA A 27 4.86 14.20 -10.29
C ALA A 27 5.78 13.58 -9.21
N LEU A 28 6.75 14.34 -8.71
CA LEU A 28 7.61 13.96 -7.56
C LEU A 28 6.83 13.93 -6.25
N ALA A 29 5.94 14.89 -6.01
CA ALA A 29 5.07 14.92 -4.82
C ALA A 29 3.96 13.86 -4.89
N GLN A 30 3.61 13.40 -6.09
CA GLN A 30 2.69 12.28 -6.34
C GLN A 30 3.42 10.93 -6.37
N GLN A 31 4.76 10.88 -6.25
CA GLN A 31 5.43 9.60 -6.06
C GLN A 31 4.89 9.00 -4.76
N PRO A 32 4.27 7.82 -4.80
CA PRO A 32 3.90 7.14 -3.57
C PRO A 32 5.16 7.05 -2.72
N TYR A 33 5.02 7.22 -1.40
CA TYR A 33 6.07 6.94 -0.42
C TYR A 33 6.34 5.43 -0.46
N GLN A 34 6.94 4.97 -1.55
CA GLN A 34 7.46 3.64 -1.71
C GLN A 34 8.66 3.61 -0.80
N LEU A 35 8.49 2.99 0.36
CA LEU A 35 9.60 2.40 1.10
C LEU A 35 10.53 1.81 0.03
N THR A 36 11.75 2.35 -0.10
CA THR A 36 12.77 1.79 -0.97
C THR A 36 12.71 0.28 -0.78
N PRO A 37 12.48 -0.51 -1.85
CA PRO A 37 12.34 -1.95 -1.72
C PRO A 37 13.47 -2.44 -0.83
N LEU A 38 13.12 -3.09 0.29
CA LEU A 38 14.12 -3.77 1.11
C LEU A 38 14.92 -4.64 0.13
N GLU A 39 16.23 -4.39 0.08
CA GLU A 39 17.18 -5.17 -0.70
C GLU A 39 16.84 -6.66 -0.54
N GLU A 40 16.66 -7.35 -1.65
CA GLU A 40 16.14 -8.72 -1.67
C GLU A 40 16.96 -9.66 -0.77
N SER A 41 18.28 -9.43 -0.72
CA SER A 41 19.24 -10.15 0.13
C SER A 41 19.03 -9.97 1.64
N LYS A 42 18.31 -8.92 2.06
CA LYS A 42 18.03 -8.60 3.47
C LYS A 42 16.67 -9.11 3.93
N ARG A 43 15.90 -9.76 3.06
CA ARG A 43 14.58 -10.28 3.40
C ARG A 43 14.71 -11.64 4.08
N ASP A 44 14.49 -11.67 5.39
CA ASP A 44 14.49 -12.90 6.17
C ASP A 44 13.22 -13.73 5.89
N ARG A 45 13.30 -14.53 4.83
CA ARG A 45 12.27 -15.47 4.41
C ARG A 45 12.54 -16.90 4.91
N ALA A 46 13.63 -17.11 5.64
CA ALA A 46 14.04 -18.44 6.07
C ALA A 46 12.99 -19.03 7.02
N VAL A 47 12.41 -20.15 6.58
CA VAL A 47 11.60 -21.05 7.40
C VAL A 47 12.12 -22.46 7.13
N SER A 48 12.24 -23.28 8.16
CA SER A 48 12.62 -24.68 7.99
C SER A 48 11.58 -25.34 7.08
N ALA A 49 12.03 -25.83 5.91
CA ALA A 49 11.19 -26.63 5.04
C ALA A 49 10.70 -27.86 5.81
N SER A 50 9.44 -28.23 5.63
CA SER A 50 8.96 -29.51 6.17
C SER A 50 9.66 -30.64 5.41
N ALA A 51 9.95 -31.74 6.11
CA ALA A 51 10.59 -32.93 5.56
C ALA A 51 9.63 -33.71 4.65
N SER A 52 9.34 -33.18 3.47
CA SER A 52 8.72 -33.86 2.33
C SER A 52 8.85 -32.92 1.13
N GLY A 53 8.76 -33.40 -0.11
CA GLY A 53 9.01 -32.63 -1.34
C GLY A 53 8.11 -31.42 -1.65
N ALA A 54 7.53 -30.78 -0.64
CA ALA A 54 6.80 -29.52 -0.70
C ALA A 54 7.71 -28.38 -1.18
N LYS A 55 7.17 -27.55 -2.07
CA LYS A 55 7.87 -26.40 -2.62
C LYS A 55 7.75 -25.18 -1.70
N TYR A 56 8.73 -24.30 -1.84
CA TYR A 56 8.76 -23.03 -1.16
C TYR A 56 8.62 -21.89 -2.18
N TYR A 57 7.70 -20.96 -1.93
CA TYR A 57 7.43 -19.82 -2.79
C TYR A 57 7.60 -18.50 -2.04
N VAL A 58 7.83 -17.45 -2.81
CA VAL A 58 7.78 -16.06 -2.34
C VAL A 58 6.74 -15.34 -3.17
N LEU A 59 5.79 -14.68 -2.52
CA LEU A 59 4.84 -13.78 -3.14
C LEU A 59 5.14 -12.34 -2.71
N PRO A 60 5.84 -11.55 -3.55
CA PRO A 60 6.16 -10.17 -3.22
C PRO A 60 4.90 -9.29 -3.23
N ALA A 61 4.91 -8.24 -2.41
CA ALA A 61 3.82 -7.27 -2.32
C ALA A 61 4.11 -6.09 -3.26
N THR A 62 3.48 -6.13 -4.42
CA THR A 62 3.55 -5.09 -5.46
C THR A 62 2.13 -4.65 -5.82
N LEU A 63 2.00 -3.56 -6.59
CA LEU A 63 0.68 -3.12 -7.05
C LEU A 63 0.00 -4.16 -7.96
N ASP A 64 0.76 -5.02 -8.64
CA ASP A 64 0.22 -6.08 -9.50
C ASP A 64 -0.28 -7.30 -8.71
N THR A 65 0.27 -7.50 -7.51
CA THR A 65 0.01 -8.66 -6.65
C THR A 65 -0.82 -8.32 -5.42
N THR A 66 -1.26 -7.07 -5.28
CA THR A 66 -1.96 -6.55 -4.09
C THR A 66 -3.24 -5.82 -4.50
N GLN A 67 -4.35 -6.18 -3.86
CA GLN A 67 -5.67 -5.61 -4.11
C GLN A 67 -6.04 -4.54 -3.07
N TRP A 68 -6.92 -3.60 -3.45
CA TRP A 68 -7.47 -2.58 -2.56
C TRP A 68 -8.66 -3.12 -1.75
N GLY A 69 -8.38 -4.07 -0.85
CA GLY A 69 -9.33 -4.57 0.14
C GLY A 69 -10.49 -5.41 -0.38
N TRP A 70 -10.68 -5.49 -1.70
CA TRP A 70 -11.70 -6.34 -2.30
C TRP A 70 -11.25 -7.81 -2.35
N LEU A 71 -12.23 -8.70 -2.23
CA LEU A 71 -12.10 -10.12 -2.50
C LEU A 71 -13.04 -10.45 -3.66
N ASP A 72 -12.50 -10.42 -4.88
CA ASP A 72 -13.24 -10.77 -6.10
C ASP A 72 -12.91 -12.21 -6.50
N PRO A 73 -13.88 -13.14 -6.53
CA PRO A 73 -13.68 -14.50 -7.02
C PRO A 73 -13.21 -14.59 -8.48
N LYS A 74 -13.36 -13.51 -9.26
CA LYS A 74 -12.91 -13.42 -10.66
C LYS A 74 -11.49 -12.88 -10.81
N GLU A 75 -10.86 -12.40 -9.74
CA GLU A 75 -9.47 -11.92 -9.81
C GLU A 75 -8.53 -13.09 -10.16
N PRO A 76 -7.68 -12.96 -11.19
CA PRO A 76 -6.77 -14.03 -11.56
C PRO A 76 -5.75 -14.31 -10.45
N PRO A 77 -5.35 -15.58 -10.27
CA PRO A 77 -4.39 -15.94 -9.24
C PRO A 77 -3.02 -15.31 -9.52
N LYS A 78 -2.42 -14.75 -8.46
CA LYS A 78 -1.05 -14.19 -8.50
C LYS A 78 0.00 -15.26 -8.20
N LEU A 79 -0.42 -16.37 -7.60
CA LEU A 79 0.39 -17.55 -7.34
C LEU A 79 -0.50 -18.79 -7.35
N VAL A 80 0.02 -19.91 -7.86
CA VAL A 80 -0.61 -21.23 -7.81
C VAL A 80 0.28 -22.15 -6.99
N VAL A 81 -0.27 -22.84 -6.00
CA VAL A 81 0.46 -23.76 -5.11
C VAL A 81 -0.27 -25.08 -4.96
N ASN A 82 0.43 -26.11 -4.52
CA ASN A 82 -0.19 -27.38 -4.12
C ASN A 82 -0.39 -27.42 -2.60
N SER A 83 -1.30 -28.29 -2.15
CA SER A 83 -1.44 -28.57 -0.71
C SER A 83 -0.11 -29.05 -0.11
N GLY A 84 0.25 -28.49 1.05
CA GLY A 84 1.51 -28.76 1.75
C GLY A 84 2.67 -27.81 1.38
N ASP A 85 2.57 -27.05 0.28
CA ASP A 85 3.56 -26.03 -0.08
C ASP A 85 3.64 -24.91 0.98
N THR A 86 4.78 -24.23 1.06
CA THR A 86 4.98 -23.08 1.96
C THR A 86 5.18 -21.81 1.15
N VAL A 87 4.48 -20.73 1.53
CA VAL A 87 4.59 -19.43 0.87
C VAL A 87 5.04 -18.37 1.88
N ALA A 88 6.12 -17.65 1.59
CA ALA A 88 6.39 -16.37 2.22
C ALA A 88 5.62 -15.28 1.48
N ILE A 89 4.62 -14.72 2.15
CA ILE A 89 3.77 -13.66 1.61
C ILE A 89 4.27 -12.34 2.18
N GLU A 90 4.62 -11.42 1.29
CA GLU A 90 4.90 -10.05 1.69
C GLU A 90 3.60 -9.26 1.77
N THR A 91 3.58 -8.22 2.60
CA THR A 91 2.42 -7.33 2.74
C THR A 91 2.82 -5.87 2.59
N MET A 92 1.92 -5.07 2.03
CA MET A 92 2.01 -3.61 2.09
C MET A 92 1.39 -3.09 3.39
N MET A 93 1.84 -1.91 3.82
CA MET A 93 1.10 -1.11 4.78
C MET A 93 -0.27 -0.72 4.22
N HIS A 94 -1.13 -0.22 5.11
CA HIS A 94 -2.47 0.22 4.78
C HIS A 94 -2.46 1.17 3.56
N ALA A 95 -3.50 1.06 2.74
CA ALA A 95 -3.71 1.85 1.53
C ALA A 95 -2.54 1.77 0.54
N HIS A 96 -2.11 0.56 0.17
CA HIS A 96 -1.00 0.31 -0.75
C HIS A 96 0.28 1.09 -0.39
N ASN A 97 0.67 1.01 0.88
CA ASN A 97 1.81 1.76 1.43
C ASN A 97 1.67 3.29 1.48
N ALA A 98 0.49 3.88 1.27
CA ALA A 98 0.32 5.33 1.37
C ALA A 98 0.37 5.86 2.83
N ILE A 99 0.11 5.02 3.83
CA ILE A 99 0.20 5.40 5.25
C ILE A 99 1.54 4.91 5.83
N GLN A 100 2.47 5.84 6.04
CA GLN A 100 3.87 5.62 6.42
C GLN A 100 4.30 6.64 7.50
N PRO A 101 5.42 6.41 8.21
CA PRO A 101 5.97 7.42 9.11
C PRO A 101 6.17 8.76 8.40
N GLY A 102 5.51 9.79 8.91
CA GLY A 102 5.48 11.13 8.31
C GLY A 102 4.19 11.48 7.56
N THR A 103 3.33 10.51 7.22
CA THR A 103 2.00 10.81 6.68
C THR A 103 1.18 11.55 7.74
N THR A 104 0.53 12.64 7.34
CA THR A 104 -0.26 13.47 8.27
C THR A 104 -1.70 12.96 8.41
N MET A 105 -2.41 13.44 9.43
CA MET A 105 -3.83 13.13 9.56
C MET A 105 -4.64 13.65 8.37
N ASP A 106 -4.31 14.83 7.86
CA ASP A 106 -4.96 15.42 6.68
C ASP A 106 -4.75 14.56 5.43
N ASP A 107 -3.57 13.97 5.25
CA ASP A 107 -3.30 13.08 4.12
C ASP A 107 -4.14 11.79 4.20
N ILE A 108 -4.27 11.22 5.40
CA ILE A 108 -5.11 10.04 5.64
C ILE A 108 -6.60 10.37 5.40
N VAL A 109 -7.07 11.56 5.79
CA VAL A 109 -8.43 12.03 5.51
C VAL A 109 -8.66 12.17 4.00
N LYS A 110 -7.74 12.83 3.29
CA LYS A 110 -7.81 12.96 1.82
C LYS A 110 -7.88 11.58 1.15
N LEU A 111 -7.04 10.65 1.59
CA LEU A 111 -7.01 9.28 1.08
C LEU A 111 -8.34 8.56 1.32
N ARG A 112 -8.94 8.73 2.50
CA ARG A 112 -10.24 8.14 2.83
C ARG A 112 -11.35 8.70 1.94
N LEU A 113 -11.39 10.01 1.73
CA LEU A 113 -12.40 10.67 0.91
C LEU A 113 -12.27 10.34 -0.58
N ALA A 114 -11.04 10.16 -1.08
CA ALA A 114 -10.76 9.78 -2.46
C ALA A 114 -11.18 8.34 -2.80
N ASN A 115 -11.40 7.49 -1.78
CA ASN A 115 -11.75 6.09 -1.94
C ASN A 115 -13.09 5.78 -1.25
N PRO A 116 -14.22 6.25 -1.80
CA PRO A 116 -15.54 5.97 -1.25
C PRO A 116 -15.87 4.48 -1.43
N GLY A 117 -15.95 3.73 -0.33
CA GLY A 117 -16.09 2.27 -0.32
C GLY A 117 -15.47 1.64 0.93
N GLY A 118 -15.40 0.30 0.99
CA GLY A 118 -14.74 -0.44 2.08
C GLY A 118 -13.31 0.04 2.38
N GLY A 119 -12.84 -0.22 3.61
CA GLY A 119 -11.57 0.31 4.12
C GLY A 119 -10.35 -0.05 3.26
N PRO A 120 -9.28 0.78 3.26
CA PRO A 120 -8.20 0.69 2.29
C PRO A 120 -7.18 -0.40 2.65
N HIS A 121 -7.66 -1.63 2.83
CA HIS A 121 -6.81 -2.77 3.16
C HIS A 121 -5.96 -3.17 1.96
N SER A 122 -4.70 -3.49 2.20
CA SER A 122 -3.81 -4.00 1.16
C SER A 122 -3.79 -5.52 1.25
N VAL A 123 -4.35 -6.23 0.26
CA VAL A 123 -4.50 -7.69 0.29
C VAL A 123 -3.62 -8.33 -0.79
N THR A 124 -2.52 -8.95 -0.39
CA THR A 124 -1.61 -9.67 -1.31
C THR A 124 -2.24 -10.99 -1.76
N GLY A 125 -2.28 -11.25 -3.07
CA GLY A 125 -2.92 -12.42 -3.67
C GLY A 125 -3.89 -12.04 -4.81
N PRO A 126 -4.81 -12.94 -5.17
CA PRO A 126 -5.13 -14.22 -4.53
C PRO A 126 -4.11 -15.33 -4.83
N ILE A 127 -4.02 -16.31 -3.92
CA ILE A 127 -3.24 -17.55 -4.09
C ILE A 127 -4.23 -18.69 -4.38
N TYR A 128 -4.05 -19.37 -5.51
CA TYR A 128 -4.85 -20.53 -5.87
C TYR A 128 -4.19 -21.80 -5.35
N VAL A 129 -4.98 -22.65 -4.69
CA VAL A 129 -4.55 -23.95 -4.19
C VAL A 129 -5.09 -25.03 -5.12
N THR A 130 -4.19 -25.75 -5.79
CA THR A 130 -4.55 -26.81 -6.73
C THR A 130 -5.41 -27.87 -6.05
N GLY A 131 -6.58 -28.14 -6.64
CA GLY A 131 -7.51 -29.18 -6.18
C GLY A 131 -8.43 -28.78 -5.03
N ALA A 132 -8.38 -27.53 -4.53
CA ALA A 132 -9.37 -27.03 -3.57
C ALA A 132 -10.70 -26.72 -4.27
N GLU A 133 -11.81 -27.20 -3.71
CA GLU A 133 -13.16 -27.07 -4.26
C GLU A 133 -14.15 -26.43 -3.25
N PRO A 134 -15.29 -25.87 -3.71
CA PRO A 134 -16.33 -25.36 -2.81
C PRO A 134 -16.83 -26.44 -1.84
N GLY A 135 -16.72 -26.17 -0.54
CA GLY A 135 -17.04 -27.13 0.53
C GLY A 135 -15.81 -27.63 1.28
N ASP A 136 -14.61 -27.48 0.71
CA ASP A 136 -13.36 -27.79 1.38
C ASP A 136 -13.01 -26.78 2.48
N VAL A 137 -12.07 -27.18 3.34
CA VAL A 137 -11.45 -26.34 4.35
C VAL A 137 -9.98 -26.13 4.02
N LEU A 138 -9.54 -24.87 3.99
CA LEU A 138 -8.12 -24.53 3.92
C LEU A 138 -7.51 -24.51 5.32
N GLU A 139 -6.62 -25.44 5.62
CA GLU A 139 -5.76 -25.37 6.80
C GLU A 139 -4.54 -24.47 6.51
N ILE A 140 -4.46 -23.30 7.15
CA ILE A 140 -3.35 -22.37 7.00
C ILE A 140 -2.52 -22.37 8.28
N ARG A 141 -1.28 -22.86 8.21
CA ARG A 141 -0.32 -22.81 9.31
C ARG A 141 0.61 -21.60 9.18
N ILE A 142 0.42 -20.60 10.02
CA ILE A 142 1.31 -19.43 10.09
C ILE A 142 2.60 -19.82 10.83
N LYS A 143 3.68 -20.05 10.08
CA LYS A 143 4.97 -20.48 10.64
C LYS A 143 5.78 -19.33 11.24
N LYS A 144 5.72 -18.15 10.62
CA LYS A 144 6.53 -16.98 10.98
C LYS A 144 5.82 -15.71 10.53
N ILE A 145 5.88 -14.67 11.35
CA ILE A 145 5.50 -13.30 10.99
C ILE A 145 6.73 -12.43 11.27
N VAL A 146 7.16 -11.68 10.26
CA VAL A 146 8.21 -10.67 10.43
C VAL A 146 7.54 -9.30 10.31
N PRO A 147 7.42 -8.53 11.42
CA PRO A 147 6.84 -7.20 11.36
C PRO A 147 7.76 -6.25 10.57
N LYS A 148 7.18 -5.18 10.01
CA LYS A 148 7.97 -4.06 9.49
C LYS A 148 8.66 -3.33 10.63
N ALA A 149 9.62 -2.47 10.29
CA ALA A 149 10.40 -1.70 11.26
C ALA A 149 9.60 -0.63 12.03
N PHE A 150 8.34 -0.39 11.66
CA PHE A 150 7.44 0.58 12.27
C PHE A 150 6.01 0.04 12.26
N GLY A 151 5.14 0.65 13.08
CA GLY A 151 3.70 0.42 13.07
C GLY A 151 2.95 1.69 12.70
N THR A 152 1.62 1.61 12.60
CA THR A 152 0.77 2.79 12.53
C THR A 152 -0.46 2.56 13.38
N ASN A 153 -0.84 3.54 14.18
CA ASN A 153 -2.13 3.60 14.85
C ASN A 153 -2.75 4.97 14.54
N PHE A 154 -3.99 5.00 14.08
CA PHE A 154 -4.70 6.25 13.83
C PHE A 154 -6.18 6.12 14.13
N HIS A 155 -6.77 7.26 14.48
CA HIS A 155 -8.22 7.45 14.59
C HIS A 155 -8.60 8.56 13.61
N LEU A 156 -9.56 8.29 12.73
CA LEU A 156 -10.08 9.33 11.85
C LEU A 156 -10.77 10.42 12.69
N PRO A 157 -10.79 11.69 12.23
CA PRO A 157 -11.46 12.76 12.94
C PRO A 157 -12.94 12.49 13.11
N GLY A 158 -13.39 12.28 14.35
CA GLY A 158 -14.79 11.98 14.63
C GLY A 158 -15.75 13.11 14.24
N SER A 159 -15.27 14.36 14.21
CA SER A 159 -16.03 15.50 13.69
C SER A 159 -16.39 15.38 12.20
N GLN A 160 -15.57 14.65 11.43
CA GLN A 160 -15.78 14.42 9.99
C GLN A 160 -16.34 13.02 9.71
N PHE A 161 -15.99 12.03 10.53
CA PHE A 161 -16.34 10.62 10.37
C PHE A 161 -17.02 10.07 11.65
N PRO A 162 -18.19 10.60 12.06
CA PRO A 162 -18.80 10.27 13.36
C PRO A 162 -19.27 8.81 13.48
N ALA A 163 -19.41 8.10 12.35
CA ALA A 163 -19.81 6.69 12.30
C ALA A 163 -18.62 5.71 12.21
N VAL A 164 -17.37 6.20 12.19
CA VAL A 164 -16.18 5.36 12.03
C VAL A 164 -15.44 5.21 13.36
N GLY A 165 -15.37 3.97 13.84
CA GLY A 165 -14.72 3.64 15.11
C GLY A 165 -15.64 3.86 16.32
N GLN A 166 -15.32 3.20 17.43
CA GLN A 166 -16.16 3.22 18.63
C GLN A 166 -16.03 4.53 19.43
N LEU A 167 -14.90 5.23 19.29
CA LEU A 167 -14.52 6.40 20.10
C LEU A 167 -14.52 7.71 19.30
N ALA A 168 -15.35 7.81 18.25
CA ALA A 168 -15.39 9.01 17.42
C ALA A 168 -15.68 10.31 18.23
N PRO A 169 -16.62 10.33 19.21
CA PRO A 169 -16.86 11.52 20.03
C PRO A 169 -15.65 11.98 20.85
N GLU A 170 -14.79 11.06 21.29
CA GLU A 170 -13.62 11.32 22.12
C GLU A 170 -12.41 11.83 21.31
N PHE A 171 -12.39 11.59 19.99
CA PHE A 171 -11.31 11.99 19.08
C PHE A 171 -11.82 12.92 17.96
N PRO A 172 -12.33 14.12 18.28
CA PRO A 172 -12.96 15.00 17.29
C PRO A 172 -12.00 15.44 16.18
N GLN A 173 -10.71 15.58 16.48
CA GLN A 173 -9.66 15.96 15.51
C GLN A 173 -8.90 14.77 14.91
N GLY A 174 -9.19 13.54 15.37
CA GLY A 174 -8.43 12.36 15.01
C GLY A 174 -7.00 12.43 15.51
N PHE A 175 -6.22 11.40 15.22
CA PHE A 175 -4.77 11.42 15.40
C PHE A 175 -4.13 10.29 14.61
N VAL A 176 -2.82 10.39 14.38
CA VAL A 176 -2.00 9.31 13.86
C VAL A 176 -0.67 9.25 14.60
N ARG A 177 -0.18 8.03 14.84
CA ARG A 177 1.12 7.73 15.45
C ARG A 177 1.78 6.55 14.72
N TYR A 178 3.10 6.57 14.68
CA TYR A 178 3.95 5.55 14.06
C TYR A 178 4.89 4.91 15.09
#